data_AF-A0A5C9CMX4-F1
#
_entry.id   AF-A0A5C9CMX4-F1
#
_cell.length_a   1.000
_cell.length_b   1.000
_cell.length_c   1.000
_cell.angle_alpha   90.00
_cell.angle_beta   90.00
_cell.angle_gamma   90.00
#
_symmetry.space_group_name_H-M   'P 1'
#
loop_
_entity.id
_entity.type
_entity.pdbx_description
1 polymer ?
#
loop_
_entity_poly.entity_id
_entity_poly.type
_entity_poly.pdbx_seq_one_letter_code
_entity_poly.pdbx_strand_id
1 'polypeptide(L)'
;MEDLTNEAVDFMKQRLPGHEVHQPLKTFQDNTSTNFLGVRTGNEIKAKGRAKVSNYISHSGSIKRLQAGNFTLWITEPFLKITFKYTSQTHGERWIWPGGIFVDNVWNDVHPEGTVTAVLTMIPQQNAVLRLELTVESGNDDRPNNFIKDHVAPQLLGRIDSLLEEFTGKSIVS
;
A
#
# COMPACT_ATOMS: atom_id res chain seq x y z
N MET A 1 9.12 9.27 30.13
CA MET A 1 8.97 8.60 28.82
C MET A 1 7.80 7.67 28.95
N GLU A 2 6.85 7.78 28.03
CA GLU A 2 5.58 7.07 28.06
C GLU A 2 5.55 6.07 26.92
N ASP A 3 5.21 4.81 27.21
CA ASP A 3 5.03 3.78 26.19
C ASP A 3 3.60 3.85 25.66
N LEU A 4 3.46 4.13 24.37
CA LEU A 4 2.18 4.31 23.69
C LEU A 4 1.93 3.22 22.65
N THR A 5 2.68 2.11 22.73
CA THR A 5 2.63 1.04 21.73
C THR A 5 1.25 0.42 21.60
N ASN A 6 0.64 0.03 22.72
CA ASN A 6 -0.68 -0.58 22.68
C ASN A 6 -1.74 0.42 22.21
N GLU A 7 -1.65 1.68 22.64
CA GLU A 7 -2.57 2.74 22.21
C GLU A 7 -2.48 2.99 20.70
N ALA A 8 -1.26 3.09 20.16
CA ALA A 8 -1.04 3.25 18.72
C ALA A 8 -1.59 2.05 17.94
N VAL A 9 -1.28 0.84 18.40
CA VAL A 9 -1.71 -0.39 17.74
C VAL A 9 -3.23 -0.52 17.78
N ASP A 10 -3.87 -0.25 18.92
CA ASP A 10 -5.31 -0.35 19.07
C ASP A 10 -6.05 0.75 18.30
N PHE A 11 -5.48 1.97 18.25
CA PHE A 11 -5.97 3.05 17.40
C PHE A 11 -6.02 2.62 15.92
N MET A 12 -4.94 2.00 15.43
CA MET A 12 -4.85 1.52 14.04
C MET A 12 -5.77 0.31 13.79
N LYS A 13 -5.83 -0.64 14.73
CA LYS A 13 -6.74 -1.81 14.66
C LYS A 13 -8.21 -1.41 14.55
N GLN A 14 -8.61 -0.33 15.18
CA GLN A 14 -10.01 0.13 15.15
C GLN A 14 -10.38 0.87 13.87
N ARG A 15 -9.41 1.54 13.22
CA ARG A 15 -9.68 2.49 12.11
C ARG A 15 -9.26 2.01 10.73
N LEU A 16 -8.34 1.05 10.64
CA LEU A 16 -7.81 0.60 9.37
C LEU A 16 -8.62 -0.55 8.73
N PRO A 17 -9.07 -1.58 9.48
CA PRO A 17 -9.94 -2.61 8.92
C PRO A 17 -11.21 -2.02 8.30
N GLY A 18 -11.60 -2.55 7.16
CA GLY A 18 -12.74 -2.04 6.39
C GLY A 18 -12.37 -1.00 5.33
N HIS A 19 -11.20 -0.37 5.42
CA HIS A 19 -10.76 0.60 4.42
C HIS A 19 -10.42 -0.09 3.10
N GLU A 20 -10.86 0.52 1.99
CA GLU A 20 -10.73 0.00 0.63
C GLU A 20 -10.10 1.05 -0.28
N VAL A 21 -9.20 0.60 -1.13
CA VAL A 21 -8.56 1.41 -2.18
C VAL A 21 -8.84 0.80 -3.54
N HIS A 22 -8.97 1.65 -4.54
CA HIS A 22 -9.37 1.26 -5.89
C HIS A 22 -8.37 1.79 -6.90
N GLN A 23 -7.83 0.90 -7.71
CA GLN A 23 -7.08 1.26 -8.91
C GLN A 23 -8.01 1.13 -10.12
N PRO A 24 -8.36 2.25 -10.78
CA PRO A 24 -9.11 2.19 -12.02
C PRO A 24 -8.30 1.50 -13.12
N LEU A 25 -9.00 1.05 -14.16
CA LEU A 25 -8.41 0.37 -15.31
C LEU A 25 -7.27 1.19 -15.92
N LYS A 26 -6.07 0.64 -15.88
CA LYS A 26 -4.85 1.29 -16.38
C LYS A 26 -3.97 0.29 -17.12
N THR A 27 -3.20 0.77 -18.11
CA THR A 27 -2.19 -0.05 -18.78
C THR A 27 -1.15 -0.56 -17.77
N PHE A 28 -1.04 -1.88 -17.68
CA PHE A 28 -0.11 -2.60 -16.83
C PHE A 28 1.10 -3.10 -17.62
N GLN A 29 0.86 -3.66 -18.82
CA GLN A 29 1.92 -4.11 -19.72
C GLN A 29 1.62 -3.61 -21.12
N ASP A 30 2.63 -3.03 -21.78
CA ASP A 30 2.52 -2.53 -23.14
C ASP A 30 3.56 -3.22 -24.02
N ASN A 31 3.09 -4.03 -24.96
CA ASN A 31 3.91 -4.71 -25.98
C ASN A 31 3.51 -4.20 -27.37
N THR A 32 3.42 -2.88 -27.51
CA THR A 32 3.20 -2.24 -28.80
C THR A 32 4.49 -1.71 -29.41
N SER A 33 4.53 -1.65 -30.73
CA SER A 33 5.61 -1.06 -31.51
C SER A 33 5.04 -0.04 -32.49
N THR A 34 5.83 0.97 -32.82
CA THR A 34 5.46 1.97 -33.81
C THR A 34 6.25 1.69 -35.09
N ASN A 35 5.54 1.50 -36.20
CA ASN A 35 6.20 1.29 -37.49
C ASN A 35 6.71 2.62 -38.10
N PHE A 36 7.41 2.54 -39.23
CA PHE A 36 7.97 3.71 -39.93
C PHE A 36 6.92 4.73 -40.42
N LEU A 37 5.63 4.34 -40.46
CA LEU A 37 4.49 5.19 -40.81
C LEU A 37 3.83 5.82 -39.57
N GLY A 38 4.40 5.63 -38.37
CA GLY A 38 3.84 6.14 -37.11
C GLY A 38 2.66 5.35 -36.58
N VAL A 39 2.34 4.18 -37.15
CA VAL A 39 1.20 3.35 -36.73
C VAL A 39 1.63 2.44 -35.58
N ARG A 40 0.93 2.55 -34.44
CA ARG A 40 1.09 1.68 -33.27
C ARG A 40 0.43 0.32 -33.54
N THR A 41 1.18 -0.76 -33.34
CA THR A 41 0.73 -2.14 -33.55
C THR A 41 1.13 -3.01 -32.37
N GLY A 42 0.35 -4.05 -32.02
CA GLY A 42 0.67 -4.99 -30.95
C GLY A 42 -0.41 -5.06 -29.86
N ASN A 43 -0.03 -5.48 -28.66
CA ASN A 43 -0.98 -5.78 -27.58
C ASN A 43 -0.66 -4.98 -26.32
N GLU A 44 -1.69 -4.52 -25.62
CA GLU A 44 -1.58 -3.97 -24.27
C GLU A 44 -2.47 -4.75 -23.29
N ILE A 45 -2.00 -4.92 -22.06
CA ILE A 45 -2.77 -5.47 -20.95
C ILE A 45 -3.14 -4.31 -20.04
N LYS A 46 -4.43 -4.12 -19.84
CA LYS A 46 -4.98 -3.18 -18.86
C LYS A 46 -5.49 -3.95 -17.65
N ALA A 47 -5.28 -3.40 -16.47
CA ALA A 47 -5.71 -4.03 -15.24
C ALA A 47 -6.38 -3.02 -14.32
N LYS A 48 -7.37 -3.50 -13.57
CA LYS A 48 -8.05 -2.78 -12.50
C LYS A 48 -8.12 -3.67 -11.28
N GLY A 49 -8.19 -3.07 -10.11
CA GLY A 49 -8.30 -3.85 -8.89
C GLY A 49 -8.68 -3.02 -7.70
N ARG A 50 -9.00 -3.71 -6.62
CA ARG A 50 -9.29 -3.13 -5.33
C ARG A 50 -8.66 -3.96 -4.23
N ALA A 51 -8.21 -3.31 -3.17
CA ALA A 51 -7.69 -3.96 -1.98
C ALA A 51 -8.43 -3.40 -0.76
N LYS A 52 -8.84 -4.29 0.13
CA LYS A 52 -9.51 -3.96 1.38
C LYS A 52 -8.71 -4.54 2.54
N VAL A 53 -8.41 -3.70 3.53
CA VAL A 53 -7.82 -4.17 4.78
C VAL A 53 -8.86 -4.98 5.52
N SER A 54 -8.55 -6.25 5.77
CA SER A 54 -9.49 -7.20 6.37
C SER A 54 -9.34 -7.24 7.88
N ASN A 55 -8.17 -7.66 8.37
CA ASN A 55 -7.93 -7.91 9.79
C ASN A 55 -6.52 -7.52 10.20
N TYR A 56 -6.35 -7.21 11.49
CA TYR A 56 -5.04 -7.14 12.12
C TYR A 56 -4.42 -8.53 12.27
N ILE A 57 -3.11 -8.65 12.04
CA ILE A 57 -2.35 -9.89 12.25
C ILE A 57 -1.47 -9.77 13.48
N SER A 58 -0.55 -8.81 13.50
CA SER A 58 0.48 -8.73 14.53
C SER A 58 1.12 -7.34 14.59
N HIS A 59 1.88 -7.10 15.66
CA HIS A 59 2.77 -5.97 15.76
C HIS A 59 4.09 -6.39 16.40
N SER A 60 5.14 -5.62 16.18
CA SER A 60 6.45 -5.79 16.83
C SER A 60 7.14 -4.44 17.02
N GLY A 61 8.06 -4.37 17.99
CA GLY A 61 8.69 -3.10 18.37
C GLY A 61 7.75 -2.22 19.19
N SER A 62 8.21 -0.99 19.47
CA SER A 62 7.51 -0.07 20.35
C SER A 62 7.57 1.36 19.81
N ILE A 63 6.57 2.16 20.20
CA ILE A 63 6.58 3.62 20.06
C ILE A 63 6.43 4.24 21.45
N LYS A 64 7.32 5.18 21.74
CA LYS A 64 7.38 5.88 23.02
C LYS A 64 7.37 7.38 22.77
N ARG A 65 6.75 8.11 23.69
CA ARG A 65 6.72 9.56 23.70
C ARG A 65 7.54 10.09 24.87
N LEU A 66 8.45 11.02 24.59
CA LEU A 66 9.19 11.76 25.58
C LEU A 66 8.80 13.23 25.50
N GLN A 67 8.21 13.75 26.57
CA GLN A 67 8.05 15.19 26.75
C GLN A 67 9.29 15.74 27.48
N ALA A 68 9.98 16.68 26.84
CA ALA A 68 11.17 17.35 27.36
C ALA A 68 10.98 18.87 27.23
N GLY A 69 10.47 19.48 28.31
CA GLY A 69 10.04 20.89 28.27
C GLY A 69 8.92 21.10 27.25
N ASN A 70 9.12 22.02 26.31
CA ASN A 70 8.15 22.34 25.25
C ASN A 70 8.26 21.41 24.03
N PHE A 71 9.15 20.40 24.06
CA PHE A 71 9.37 19.49 22.95
C PHE A 71 8.72 18.13 23.22
N THR A 72 8.01 17.60 22.22
CA THR A 72 7.53 16.21 22.18
C THR A 72 8.38 15.44 21.19
N LEU A 73 9.09 14.43 21.68
CA LEU A 73 9.92 13.52 20.90
C LEU A 73 9.24 12.14 20.80
N TRP A 74 9.15 11.61 19.59
CA TRP A 74 8.71 10.24 19.33
C TRP A 74 9.94 9.35 19.14
N ILE A 75 9.94 8.19 19.80
CA ILE A 75 11.04 7.22 19.77
C ILE A 75 10.45 5.88 19.37
N THR A 76 11.07 5.21 18.41
CA THR A 76 10.72 3.84 18.02
C THR A 76 11.87 2.90 18.35
N GLU A 77 11.60 1.77 18.99
CA GLU A 77 12.62 0.78 19.37
C GLU A 77 12.15 -0.64 19.03
N PRO A 78 12.88 -1.41 18.20
CA PRO A 78 13.80 -0.94 17.14
C PRO A 78 13.06 -0.13 16.07
N PHE A 79 11.88 -0.57 15.63
CA PHE A 79 10.92 0.15 14.78
C PHE A 79 9.53 -0.43 15.08
N LEU A 80 8.48 0.40 15.13
CA LEU A 80 7.13 -0.14 15.31
C LEU A 80 6.63 -0.70 13.98
N LYS A 81 6.39 -2.01 13.92
CA LYS A 81 5.78 -2.68 12.77
C LYS A 81 4.37 -3.09 13.10
N ILE A 82 3.40 -2.75 12.26
CA ILE A 82 2.02 -3.18 12.40
C ILE A 82 1.60 -3.88 11.11
N THR A 83 1.18 -5.14 11.23
CA THR A 83 0.88 -6.01 10.09
C THR A 83 -0.62 -6.27 10.01
N PHE A 84 -1.18 -6.06 8.82
CA PHE A 84 -2.58 -6.32 8.52
C PHE A 84 -2.71 -7.28 7.34
N LYS A 85 -3.76 -8.11 7.37
CA LYS A 85 -4.19 -8.89 6.21
C LYS A 85 -5.02 -8.00 5.30
N TYR A 86 -4.78 -8.05 3.99
CA TYR A 86 -5.70 -7.49 3.01
C TYR A 86 -6.31 -8.58 2.14
N THR A 87 -7.55 -8.34 1.70
CA THR A 87 -8.23 -9.11 0.66
C THR A 87 -8.38 -8.23 -0.56
N SER A 88 -8.26 -8.78 -1.76
CA SER A 88 -8.36 -7.99 -2.98
C SER A 88 -9.21 -8.66 -4.05
N GLN A 89 -9.54 -7.89 -5.08
CA GLN A 89 -10.13 -8.39 -6.31
C GLN A 89 -9.43 -7.68 -7.47
N THR A 90 -9.04 -8.42 -8.49
CA THR A 90 -8.35 -7.87 -9.67
C THR A 90 -8.89 -8.48 -10.94
N HIS A 91 -8.78 -7.71 -12.01
CA HIS A 91 -9.28 -8.04 -13.33
C HIS A 91 -8.31 -7.51 -14.39
N GLY A 92 -8.00 -8.34 -15.39
CA GLY A 92 -7.07 -8.02 -16.45
C GLY A 92 -7.69 -8.20 -17.84
N GLU A 93 -7.59 -7.17 -18.67
CA GLU A 93 -8.15 -7.09 -20.03
C GLU A 93 -7.01 -6.97 -21.05
N ARG A 94 -7.06 -7.74 -22.14
CA ARG A 94 -6.14 -7.56 -23.28
C ARG A 94 -6.81 -6.74 -24.38
N TRP A 95 -6.03 -5.82 -24.93
CA TRP A 95 -6.42 -4.92 -25.99
C TRP A 95 -5.42 -4.98 -27.16
N ILE A 96 -5.88 -4.92 -28.40
CA ILE A 96 -5.05 -4.94 -29.63
C ILE A 96 -5.00 -3.57 -30.31
N TRP A 97 -3.81 -3.23 -30.82
CA TRP A 97 -3.53 -2.09 -31.69
C TRP A 97 -3.04 -2.54 -33.08
N PRO A 98 -3.39 -1.82 -34.17
CA PRO A 98 -4.23 -0.62 -34.21
C PRO A 98 -5.73 -0.98 -34.10
N GLY A 99 -6.53 -0.08 -33.51
CA GLY A 99 -7.99 -0.24 -33.39
C GLY A 99 -8.52 -0.17 -31.96
N GLY A 100 -7.66 -0.36 -30.95
CA GLY A 100 -8.08 -0.27 -29.54
C GLY A 100 -9.20 -1.24 -29.20
N ILE A 101 -9.11 -2.47 -29.71
CA ILE A 101 -10.18 -3.46 -29.61
C ILE A 101 -9.91 -4.34 -28.38
N PHE A 102 -10.92 -4.50 -27.53
CA PHE A 102 -10.92 -5.48 -26.44
C PHE A 102 -10.98 -6.91 -27.02
N VAL A 103 -10.10 -7.79 -26.55
CA VAL A 103 -9.99 -9.17 -27.04
C VAL A 103 -10.56 -10.15 -26.04
N ASP A 104 -9.99 -10.18 -24.84
CA ASP A 104 -10.27 -11.19 -23.84
C ASP A 104 -9.92 -10.72 -22.42
N ASN A 105 -10.54 -11.40 -21.44
CA ASN A 105 -10.18 -11.31 -20.03
C ASN A 105 -9.00 -12.26 -19.79
N VAL A 106 -7.81 -11.70 -19.60
CA VAL A 106 -6.57 -12.48 -19.40
C VAL A 106 -6.38 -12.91 -17.96
N TRP A 107 -6.91 -12.12 -17.03
CA TRP A 107 -7.05 -12.48 -15.63
C TRP A 107 -8.55 -12.40 -15.38
N ASN A 108 -9.21 -13.55 -15.27
CA ASN A 108 -10.59 -13.61 -14.75
C ASN A 108 -10.67 -12.84 -13.42
N ASP A 109 -11.86 -12.69 -12.84
CA ASP A 109 -11.96 -12.09 -11.51
C ASP A 109 -11.22 -12.96 -10.49
N VAL A 110 -10.00 -12.54 -10.14
CA VAL A 110 -9.13 -13.21 -9.17
C VAL A 110 -9.24 -12.46 -7.86
N HIS A 111 -9.14 -13.20 -6.76
CA HIS A 111 -9.15 -12.66 -5.40
C HIS A 111 -7.80 -12.85 -4.70
N PRO A 112 -6.74 -12.09 -5.07
CA PRO A 112 -5.47 -12.17 -4.38
C PRO A 112 -5.61 -11.77 -2.91
N GLU A 113 -4.75 -12.32 -2.07
CA GLU A 113 -4.64 -11.94 -0.67
C GLU A 113 -3.18 -11.86 -0.27
N GLY A 114 -2.92 -11.11 0.80
CA GLY A 114 -1.58 -10.90 1.29
C GLY A 114 -1.55 -10.08 2.57
N THR A 115 -0.37 -9.58 2.89
CA THR A 115 -0.14 -8.77 4.07
C THR A 115 0.40 -7.40 3.69
N VAL A 116 0.02 -6.41 4.49
CA VAL A 116 0.55 -5.05 4.45
C VAL A 116 1.16 -4.78 5.81
N THR A 117 2.45 -4.48 5.82
CA THR A 117 3.21 -4.17 7.02
C THR A 117 3.60 -2.70 6.99
N ALA A 118 3.04 -1.93 7.92
CA ALA A 118 3.40 -0.54 8.19
C ALA A 118 4.59 -0.51 9.14
N VAL A 119 5.73 0.03 8.71
CA VAL A 119 6.96 0.17 9.50
C VAL A 119 7.17 1.64 9.82
N LEU A 120 7.01 1.99 11.10
CA LEU A 120 7.23 3.33 11.61
C LEU A 120 8.64 3.44 12.19
N THR A 121 9.40 4.38 11.65
CA THR A 121 10.79 4.65 12.06
C THR A 121 10.97 6.13 12.38
N MET A 122 11.93 6.47 13.25
CA MET A 122 12.29 7.87 13.51
C MET A 122 13.57 8.22 12.75
N ILE A 123 13.58 9.36 12.06
CA ILE A 123 14.76 9.90 11.38
C ILE A 123 15.47 10.88 12.33
N PRO A 124 16.66 10.55 12.89
CA PRO A 124 17.31 11.37 13.92
C PRO A 124 17.77 12.74 13.43
N GLN A 125 18.10 12.85 12.13
CA GLN A 125 18.70 14.06 11.54
C GLN A 125 17.68 15.12 11.11
N GLN A 126 16.37 14.79 11.10
CA GLN A 126 15.31 15.68 10.62
C GLN A 126 14.30 15.96 11.74
N ASN A 127 14.70 16.61 12.83
CA ASN A 127 13.80 16.99 13.94
C ASN A 127 12.94 15.83 14.50
N ALA A 128 13.46 14.58 14.44
CA ALA A 128 12.72 13.37 14.78
C ALA A 128 11.39 13.21 14.03
N VAL A 129 11.42 13.45 12.72
CA VAL A 129 10.33 13.09 11.81
C VAL A 129 10.11 11.58 11.87
N LEU A 130 8.84 11.20 11.97
CA LEU A 130 8.41 9.82 11.82
C LEU A 130 8.28 9.53 10.32
N ARG A 131 8.90 8.43 9.90
CA ARG A 131 8.83 7.90 8.55
C ARG A 131 8.02 6.62 8.55
N LEU A 132 7.05 6.54 7.64
CA LEU A 132 6.29 5.34 7.40
C LEU A 132 6.80 4.65 6.14
N GLU A 133 7.17 3.38 6.26
CA GLU A 133 7.45 2.52 5.11
C GLU A 133 6.37 1.44 5.02
N LEU A 134 5.82 1.22 3.82
CA LEU A 134 4.87 0.15 3.57
C LEU A 134 5.56 -1.01 2.88
N THR A 135 5.52 -2.19 3.48
CA THR A 135 5.89 -3.44 2.82
C THR A 135 4.62 -4.20 2.46
N VAL A 136 4.48 -4.57 1.19
CA VAL A 136 3.36 -5.41 0.72
C VAL A 136 3.91 -6.76 0.28
N GLU A 137 3.35 -7.82 0.84
CA GLU A 137 3.65 -9.19 0.45
C GLU A 137 2.41 -9.80 -0.19
N SER A 138 2.61 -10.54 -1.28
CA SER A 138 1.55 -11.32 -1.93
C SER A 138 1.61 -12.78 -1.50
N GLY A 139 0.47 -13.47 -1.52
CA GLY A 139 0.42 -14.91 -1.26
C GLY A 139 1.08 -15.74 -2.35
N ASN A 140 1.08 -15.27 -3.59
CA ASN A 140 1.67 -15.93 -4.76
C ASN A 140 2.46 -14.94 -5.63
N ASP A 141 3.41 -15.46 -6.43
CA ASP A 141 4.14 -14.71 -7.45
C ASP A 141 3.50 -14.92 -8.84
N ASP A 142 2.29 -14.37 -9.00
CA ASP A 142 1.60 -14.31 -10.29
C ASP A 142 1.29 -12.86 -10.68
N ARG A 143 0.90 -12.65 -11.94
CA ARG A 143 0.62 -11.30 -12.46
C ARG A 143 -0.51 -10.59 -11.71
N PRO A 144 -1.67 -11.24 -11.41
CA PRO A 144 -2.71 -10.66 -10.55
C PRO A 144 -2.20 -10.15 -9.20
N ASN A 145 -1.39 -10.96 -8.51
CA ASN A 145 -0.81 -10.62 -7.21
C ASN A 145 0.19 -9.47 -7.31
N ASN A 146 1.08 -9.50 -8.31
CA ASN A 146 2.05 -8.42 -8.53
C ASN A 146 1.35 -7.10 -8.87
N PHE A 147 0.26 -7.12 -9.65
CA PHE A 147 -0.54 -5.92 -9.88
C PHE A 147 -1.11 -5.33 -8.58
N ILE A 148 -1.68 -6.18 -7.71
CA ILE A 148 -2.20 -5.71 -6.41
C ILE A 148 -1.07 -5.16 -5.54
N LYS A 149 0.05 -5.88 -5.45
CA LYS A 149 1.23 -5.51 -4.67
C LYS A 149 1.84 -4.18 -5.10
N ASP A 150 1.94 -3.93 -6.41
CA ASP A 150 2.69 -2.79 -6.94
C ASP A 150 1.82 -1.56 -7.22
N HIS A 151 0.51 -1.76 -7.43
CA HIS A 151 -0.38 -0.67 -7.88
C HIS A 151 -1.59 -0.41 -7.00
N VAL A 152 -2.07 -1.39 -6.22
CA VAL A 152 -3.32 -1.25 -5.46
C VAL A 152 -3.04 -1.11 -3.96
N ALA A 153 -2.43 -2.12 -3.35
CA ALA A 153 -2.11 -2.13 -1.93
C ALA A 153 -1.22 -0.95 -1.46
N PRO A 154 -0.27 -0.43 -2.26
CA PRO A 154 0.51 0.75 -1.87
C PRO A 154 -0.35 2.01 -1.65
N GLN A 155 -1.54 2.10 -2.25
CA GLN A 155 -2.44 3.24 -2.03
C GLN A 155 -3.01 3.26 -0.61
N LEU A 156 -2.91 2.16 0.14
CA LEU A 156 -3.23 2.14 1.57
C LEU A 156 -2.27 3.01 2.39
N LEU A 157 -1.06 3.29 1.89
CA LEU A 157 -0.05 4.11 2.55
C LEU A 157 -0.61 5.46 2.98
N GLY A 158 -1.23 6.21 2.05
CA GLY A 158 -1.77 7.54 2.37
C GLY A 158 -2.84 7.52 3.47
N ARG A 159 -3.61 6.44 3.59
CA ARG A 159 -4.54 6.28 4.72
C ARG A 159 -3.82 5.98 6.03
N ILE A 160 -2.81 5.11 6.00
CA ILE A 160 -2.02 4.75 7.17
C ILE A 160 -1.24 5.98 7.67
N ASP A 161 -0.66 6.78 6.77
CA ASP A 161 -0.03 8.06 7.09
C ASP A 161 -0.99 9.00 7.80
N SER A 162 -2.17 9.24 7.21
CA SER A 162 -3.18 10.13 7.79
C SER A 162 -3.60 9.70 9.20
N LEU A 163 -3.72 8.39 9.44
CA LEU A 163 -4.06 7.85 10.76
C LEU A 163 -2.92 8.01 11.76
N LEU A 164 -1.68 7.85 11.33
CA LEU A 164 -0.51 8.08 12.17
C LEU A 164 -0.31 9.57 12.47
N GLU A 165 -0.62 10.46 11.53
CA GLU A 165 -0.66 11.91 11.78
C GLU A 165 -1.74 12.26 12.82
N GLU A 166 -2.94 11.69 12.70
CA GLU A 166 -4.04 11.86 13.68
C GLU A 166 -3.62 11.38 15.08
N PHE A 167 -2.93 10.25 15.17
CA PHE A 167 -2.45 9.70 16.45
C PHE A 167 -1.29 10.51 17.06
N THR A 168 -0.31 10.87 16.25
CA THR A 168 0.94 11.49 16.73
C THR A 168 0.89 13.01 16.83
N GLY A 169 -0.07 13.64 16.15
CA GLY A 169 -0.16 15.10 16.01
C GLY A 169 1.02 15.71 15.24
N LYS A 170 1.78 14.89 14.52
CA LYS A 170 2.96 15.28 13.74
C LYS A 170 2.74 14.88 12.29
N SER A 171 3.29 15.66 11.36
CA SER A 171 3.32 15.25 9.97
C SER A 171 4.26 14.06 9.80
N ILE A 172 3.80 13.06 9.04
CA ILE A 172 4.54 11.84 8.72
C ILE A 172 5.08 11.99 7.29
N VAL A 173 6.33 11.59 7.08
CA VAL A 173 6.92 11.56 5.73
C VAL A 173 6.94 10.12 5.24
N SER A 174 6.26 9.87 4.13
CA SER A 174 6.11 8.58 3.47
C SER A 174 7.14 8.39 2.37
#